data_AF-A0A966QM38-F1
#
_entry.id   AF-A0A966QM38-F1
#
_cell.length_a   1.000
_cell.length_b   1.000
_cell.length_c   1.000
_cell.angle_alpha   90.00
_cell.angle_beta   90.00
_cell.angle_gamma   90.00
#
_symmetry.space_group_name_H-M   'P 1'
#
loop_
_entity.id
_entity.type
_entity.pdbx_description
1 polymer ?
#
loop_
_entity_poly.entity_id
_entity_poly.type
_entity_poly.pdbx_seq_one_letter_code
_entity_poly.pdbx_strand_id
1 'polypeptide(L)'
;MRLDQINSALLIRQARTIYWRYLSAGGALTPPPLGVIVQGQLGRVVFRWPTLLPDEQFVPAEWLLGSGSTSGRAARTRSRLQEPCTPVQP
;
A
#
# COMPACT_ATOMS: atom_id res chain seq x y z
N MET A 1 19.04 18.12 -24.29
CA MET A 1 18.88 17.29 -23.07
C MET A 1 17.43 17.41 -22.62
N ARG A 2 16.66 16.32 -22.55
CA ARG A 2 15.21 16.37 -22.30
C ARG A 2 14.97 16.11 -20.81
N LEU A 3 14.67 17.16 -20.06
CA LEU A 3 14.56 17.15 -18.60
C LEU A 3 13.30 16.45 -18.06
N ASP A 4 12.42 15.95 -18.94
CA ASP A 4 11.01 15.67 -18.61
C ASP A 4 10.58 14.19 -18.72
N GLN A 5 11.51 13.25 -18.81
CA GLN A 5 11.14 11.83 -18.86
C GLN A 5 11.42 11.13 -17.55
N ILE A 6 10.72 11.55 -16.49
CA ILE A 6 10.56 10.69 -15.33
C ILE A 6 9.77 9.48 -15.79
N ASN A 7 10.46 8.34 -15.91
CA ASN A 7 9.81 7.09 -16.24
C ASN A 7 9.00 6.64 -15.03
N SER A 8 7.69 6.95 -15.06
CA SER A 8 6.75 6.64 -14.00
C SER A 8 6.71 5.14 -13.67
N ALA A 9 6.92 4.27 -14.67
CA ALA A 9 7.00 2.83 -14.44
C ALA A 9 8.23 2.43 -13.60
N LEU A 10 9.39 3.05 -13.87
CA LEU A 10 10.60 2.84 -13.06
C LEU A 10 10.41 3.37 -11.63
N LEU A 11 9.82 4.56 -11.50
CA LEU A 11 9.52 5.17 -10.20
C LEU A 11 8.60 4.29 -9.35
N ILE A 12 7.48 3.83 -9.92
CA ILE A 12 6.52 2.95 -9.23
C ILE A 12 7.20 1.63 -8.85
N ARG A 13 8.00 1.04 -9.74
CA ARG A 13 8.73 -0.21 -9.46
C ARG A 13 9.66 -0.05 -8.26
N GLN A 14 10.41 1.04 -8.20
CA GLN A 14 11.32 1.32 -7.10
C GLN A 14 10.57 1.58 -5.79
N ALA A 15 9.51 2.38 -5.84
CA ALA A 15 8.65 2.63 -4.68
C ALA A 15 8.05 1.34 -4.13
N ARG A 16 7.62 0.40 -5.00
CA ARG A 16 7.14 -0.93 -4.57
C ARG A 16 8.22 -1.73 -3.85
N THR A 17 9.47 -1.68 -4.30
CA THR A 17 10.59 -2.34 -3.61
C THR A 17 10.78 -1.80 -2.20
N ILE A 18 10.77 -0.47 -2.03
CA ILE A 18 10.91 0.18 -0.71
C ILE A 18 9.73 -0.18 0.20
N TYR A 19 8.51 -0.08 -0.34
CA TYR A 19 7.29 -0.41 0.37
C TYR A 19 7.25 -1.88 0.84
N TRP A 20 7.62 -2.81 -0.04
CA TRP A 20 7.66 -4.24 0.30
C TRP A 20 8.73 -4.55 1.35
N ARG A 21 9.91 -3.93 1.27
CA ARG A 21 10.94 -4.05 2.31
C ARG A 21 10.43 -3.58 3.66
N TYR A 22 9.71 -2.46 3.70
CA TYR A 22 9.08 -1.96 4.91
C TYR A 22 8.06 -2.96 5.49
N LEU A 23 7.16 -3.49 4.66
CA LEU A 23 6.18 -4.49 5.09
C LEU A 23 6.86 -5.76 5.62
N SER A 24 7.90 -6.21 4.94
CA SER A 24 8.66 -7.42 5.30
C SER A 24 9.41 -7.28 6.63
N ALA A 25 9.80 -6.05 6.99
CA ALA A 25 10.49 -5.74 8.25
C ALA A 25 9.56 -5.59 9.47
N GLY A 26 8.27 -5.97 9.34
CA GLY A 26 7.28 -5.88 10.43
C GLY A 26 6.36 -4.66 10.34
N GLY A 27 6.53 -3.82 9.30
CA GLY A 27 5.66 -2.67 9.03
C GLY A 27 4.20 -3.03 8.72
N ALA A 28 3.86 -4.31 8.60
CA ALA A 28 2.47 -4.77 8.48
C ALA A 28 1.65 -4.59 9.78
N LEU A 29 2.32 -4.45 10.94
CA LEU A 29 1.66 -4.30 12.25
C LEU A 29 1.45 -2.83 12.68
N THR A 30 1.95 -1.88 11.90
CA THR A 30 1.84 -0.44 12.15
C THR A 30 0.67 0.18 11.38
N PRO A 31 0.25 1.42 11.70
CA PRO A 31 -0.70 2.16 10.88
C PRO A 31 -0.31 2.16 9.39
N PRO A 32 -1.30 2.16 8.47
CA PRO A 32 -1.01 2.13 7.05
C PRO A 32 -0.19 3.36 6.65
N PRO A 33 0.95 3.19 5.98
CA PRO A 33 1.72 4.32 5.47
C PRO A 33 0.93 5.05 4.37
N LEU A 34 1.13 6.35 4.32
CA LEU A 34 0.53 7.25 3.33
C LEU A 34 1.17 7.05 1.95
N GLY A 35 2.47 6.74 1.91
CA GLY A 35 3.17 6.43 0.67
C GLY A 35 4.67 6.31 0.85
N VAL A 36 5.38 6.47 -0.25
CA VAL A 36 6.84 6.37 -0.32
C VAL A 36 7.39 7.61 -1.01
N ILE A 37 8.44 8.20 -0.45
CA ILE A 37 9.26 9.19 -1.14
C ILE A 37 10.45 8.47 -1.76
N VAL A 38 10.69 8.72 -3.04
CA VAL A 38 11.82 8.21 -3.81
C VAL A 38 12.74 9.37 -4.17
N GLN A 39 14.04 9.18 -3.97
CA GLN A 39 15.09 10.15 -4.34
C GLN A 39 16.28 9.38 -4.91
N GLY A 40 16.49 9.43 -6.22
CA GLY A 40 17.52 8.64 -6.88
C GLY A 40 17.33 7.13 -6.64
N GLN A 41 18.29 6.46 -5.99
CA GLN A 41 18.19 5.04 -5.59
C GLN A 41 17.66 4.83 -4.17
N LEU A 42 17.48 5.90 -3.41
CA LEU A 42 17.03 5.85 -2.03
C LEU A 42 15.52 6.09 -1.94
N GLY A 43 14.94 5.75 -0.80
CA GLY A 43 13.59 6.18 -0.48
C GLY A 43 13.16 5.79 0.93
N ARG A 44 12.06 6.39 1.36
CA ARG A 44 11.54 6.29 2.72
C ARG A 44 10.02 6.19 2.72
N VAL A 45 9.50 5.46 3.69
CA VAL A 45 8.05 5.35 3.91
C VAL A 45 7.58 6.54 4.75
N VAL A 46 6.45 7.13 4.38
CA VAL A 46 5.88 8.28 5.07
C VAL A 46 4.47 7.98 5.56
N PHE A 47 4.12 8.51 6.73
CA PHE A 47 2.82 8.33 7.39
C PHE A 47 2.01 9.63 7.45
N ARG A 48 2.60 10.75 7.00
CA ARG A 48 1.98 12.07 6.90
C ARG A 48 2.40 12.73 5.58
N TRP A 49 1.62 13.70 5.14
CA TRP A 49 1.89 14.46 3.93
C TRP A 49 3.27 15.14 3.99
N PRO A 50 4.19 14.78 3.09
CA PRO A 50 5.54 15.34 3.11
C PRO A 50 5.65 16.63 2.31
N THR A 51 6.57 17.51 2.72
CA THR A 51 7.12 18.54 1.84
C THR A 51 8.24 17.92 1.01
N LEU A 52 8.16 18.04 -0.30
CA LEU A 52 9.10 17.41 -1.23
C LEU A 52 10.21 18.37 -1.64
N LEU A 53 11.44 17.85 -1.70
CA LEU A 53 12.54 18.51 -2.39
C LEU A 53 12.37 18.40 -3.92
N PRO A 54 13.07 19.23 -4.72
CA PRO A 54 13.00 19.17 -6.18
C PRO A 54 13.30 17.80 -6.79
N ASP A 55 14.21 17.04 -6.17
CA ASP A 55 14.63 15.70 -6.63
C ASP A 55 13.81 14.55 -6.02
N GLU A 56 12.85 14.87 -5.14
CA GLU A 56 12.03 13.89 -4.45
C GLU A 56 10.71 13.65 -5.19
N GLN A 57 10.33 12.39 -5.28
CA GLN A 57 9.08 11.95 -5.89
C GLN A 57 8.25 11.21 -4.86
N PHE A 58 7.04 11.71 -4.61
CA PHE A 58 6.08 11.02 -3.75
C PHE A 58 5.24 10.03 -4.56
N VAL A 59 5.16 8.81 -4.08
CA VAL A 59 4.31 7.75 -4.64
C VAL A 59 3.31 7.30 -3.57
N PRO A 60 2.01 7.56 -3.76
CA PRO A 60 0.97 7.14 -2.83
C PRO A 60 0.92 5.62 -2.66
N ALA A 61 0.62 5.14 -1.44
CA ALA A 61 0.61 3.71 -1.15
C ALA A 61 -0.43 2.94 -1.99
N GLU A 62 -1.55 3.58 -2.35
CA GLU A 62 -2.60 3.03 -3.19
C GLU A 62 -2.10 2.65 -4.60
N TRP A 63 -1.07 3.33 -5.12
CA TRP A 63 -0.48 3.00 -6.42
C TRP A 63 0.46 1.78 -6.33
N LEU A 64 0.97 1.49 -5.14
CA LEU A 64 1.96 0.42 -4.90
C LEU A 64 1.29 -0.93 -4.65
N LEU A 65 0.11 -0.92 -4.03
CA LEU A 65 -0.67 -2.10 -3.67
C LEU A 65 -1.40 -2.73 -4.88
N GLY A 66 -1.38 -2.04 -6.02
CA GLY A 66 -2.06 -2.42 -7.26
C GLY A 66 -3.52 -1.96 -7.26
N SER A 67 -3.95 -1.37 -8.38
CA SER A 67 -5.37 -1.10 -8.69
C SER A 67 -6.12 -2.43 -8.92
N GLY A 68 -6.24 -3.23 -7.87
CA GLY A 68 -7.34 -4.15 -7.69
C GLY A 68 -8.13 -3.58 -6.54
N SER A 69 -9.13 -2.77 -6.87
CA SER A 69 -10.32 -2.54 -6.06
C SER A 69 -10.15 -2.64 -4.53
N THR A 70 -10.49 -1.56 -3.86
CA THR A 70 -10.98 -1.52 -2.47
C THR A 70 -12.28 -2.36 -2.27
N SER A 71 -12.49 -3.42 -3.07
CA SER A 71 -13.48 -4.48 -2.96
C SER A 71 -12.69 -5.80 -2.97
N GLY A 72 -12.63 -6.50 -1.83
CA GLY A 72 -12.08 -7.86 -1.76
C GLY A 72 -11.33 -8.21 -0.48
N ARG A 73 -10.77 -7.22 0.24
CA ARG A 73 -10.11 -7.46 1.55
C ARG A 73 -10.97 -7.14 2.78
N ALA A 74 -12.19 -6.64 2.59
CA ALA A 74 -13.20 -6.50 3.64
C ALA A 74 -14.19 -7.68 3.72
N ALA A 75 -14.02 -8.75 2.93
CA ALA A 75 -15.00 -9.84 2.81
C ALA A 75 -14.57 -11.19 3.42
N ARG A 76 -13.61 -11.21 4.36
CA ARG A 76 -13.20 -12.47 5.04
C ARG A 76 -13.33 -12.46 6.56
N THR A 77 -14.01 -11.48 7.12
CA THR A 77 -14.35 -11.41 8.54
C THR A 77 -15.84 -11.16 8.70
N ARG A 78 -16.69 -12.19 8.51
CA ARG A 78 -18.01 -12.40 9.18
C ARG A 78 -18.91 -13.45 8.48
N SER A 79 -18.38 -14.64 8.19
CA SER A 79 -19.23 -15.84 8.06
C SER A 79 -18.66 -16.99 8.89
N ARG A 80 -18.43 -16.69 10.17
CA ARG A 80 -18.32 -17.69 11.23
C ARG A 80 -19.14 -17.10 12.38
N LEU A 81 -20.07 -17.89 12.91
CA LEU A 81 -21.11 -17.53 13.88
C LEU A 81 -22.45 -17.06 13.27
N GLN A 82 -23.23 -18.01 12.77
CA GLN A 82 -24.51 -18.33 13.42
C GLN A 82 -25.06 -19.63 12.84
N GLU A 83 -24.84 -20.72 13.57
CA GLU A 83 -25.80 -21.81 13.62
C GLU A 83 -27.02 -21.29 14.41
N PRO A 84 -28.24 -21.29 13.86
CA PRO A 84 -29.43 -21.31 14.68
C PRO A 84 -29.79 -22.77 15.00
N CYS A 85 -29.74 -23.03 16.31
CA CYS A 85 -30.30 -24.17 17.02
C CYS A 85 -31.68 -24.60 16.46
N THR A 86 -31.92 -25.91 16.41
CA THR A 86 -33.16 -26.58 15.99
C THR A 86 -34.37 -26.18 16.85
N PRO A 87 -35.61 -26.51 16.42
CA PRO A 87 -36.24 -27.65 17.10
C PRO A 87 -37.04 -28.60 16.19
N VAL A 88 -37.30 -29.75 16.79
CA VAL A 88 -37.86 -31.00 16.27
C VAL A 88 -39.33 -30.90 15.86
N GLN A 89 -39.71 -31.80 14.95
CA GLN A 89 -41.06 -32.06 14.43
C GLN A 89 -42.04 -32.52 15.52
N PRO A 90 -43.34 -32.60 15.16
CA PRO A 90 -44.06 -33.88 15.29
C PRO A 90 -44.40 -34.51 13.94
#